data_AF-A0A7V3KP76-F1
#
_entry.id   AF-A0A7V3KP76-F1
#
_cell.length_a   1.000
_cell.length_b   1.000
_cell.length_c   1.000
_cell.angle_alpha   90.00
_cell.angle_beta   90.00
_cell.angle_gamma   90.00
#
_symmetry.space_group_name_H-M   'P 1'
#
loop_
_entity.id
_entity.type
_entity.pdbx_description
1 polymer ?
#
loop_
_entity_poly.entity_id
_entity_poly.type
_entity_poly.pdbx_seq_one_letter_code
_entity_poly.pdbx_strand_id
1 'polypeptide(L)' 'MPVDTIDKSIPTPLYYQLLQILEEKIKNGTWKPGDTIPTELEIMQQYGISRATVRQAILTLVNMGYLRREKS' A
#
# COMPACT_ATOMS: atom_id res chain seq x y z
N MET A 1 -6.36 -9.01 13.89
CA MET A 1 -6.86 -9.58 12.63
C MET A 1 -6.38 -8.65 11.54
N PRO A 2 -5.64 -9.12 10.52
CA PRO A 2 -5.15 -8.24 9.48
C PRO A 2 -6.35 -7.76 8.66
N VAL A 3 -6.57 -6.45 8.63
CA VAL A 3 -7.67 -5.84 7.87
C VAL A 3 -7.24 -5.70 6.42
N ASP A 4 -7.09 -6.81 5.70
CA ASP A 4 -6.70 -6.82 4.27
C ASP A 4 -7.73 -6.18 3.32
N THR A 5 -8.72 -5.45 3.85
CA THR A 5 -9.84 -4.87 3.10
C THR A 5 -9.94 -3.38 3.37
N ILE A 6 -10.12 -2.59 2.30
CA ILE A 6 -10.38 -1.16 2.39
C ILE A 6 -11.88 -0.94 2.56
N ASP A 7 -12.28 -0.23 3.60
CA ASP A 7 -13.66 0.13 3.89
C ASP A 7 -13.92 1.59 3.48
N LYS A 8 -14.84 1.80 2.53
CA LYS A 8 -15.21 3.14 2.05
C LYS A 8 -16.24 3.83 2.94
N SER A 9 -16.84 3.12 3.89
CA SER A 9 -17.87 3.63 4.82
C SER A 9 -17.28 4.32 6.04
N ILE A 10 -16.02 4.04 6.38
CA ILE A 10 -15.34 4.65 7.52
C ILE A 10 -14.76 6.02 7.16
N PRO A 11 -14.70 6.97 8.11
CA PRO A 11 -14.18 8.32 7.86
C PRO A 11 -12.66 8.38 7.64
N THR A 12 -11.97 7.23 7.67
CA THR A 12 -10.54 7.14 7.43
C THR A 12 -10.23 7.25 5.93
N PRO A 13 -9.31 8.11 5.50
CA PRO A 13 -8.95 8.24 4.10
C PRO A 13 -8.50 6.91 3.47
N LEU A 14 -8.95 6.61 2.25
CA LEU A 14 -8.64 5.34 1.56
C LEU A 14 -7.14 5.11 1.38
N TYR A 15 -6.36 6.17 1.13
CA TYR A 15 -4.91 6.06 1.00
C TYR A 15 -4.26 5.63 2.32
N TYR A 16 -4.83 6.07 3.45
CA TYR A 16 -4.31 5.75 4.77
C TYR A 16 -4.63 4.31 5.14
N GLN A 17 -5.84 3.85 4.82
CA GLN A 17 -6.21 2.43 4.98
C GLN A 17 -5.29 1.52 4.15
N LEU A 18 -5.09 1.84 2.87
CA LEU A 18 -4.16 1.09 2.03
C LEU A 18 -2.74 1.12 2.61
N LEU A 19 -2.26 2.28 3.05
CA LEU A 19 -0.94 2.41 3.65
C LEU A 19 -0.77 1.50 4.85
N GLN A 20 -1.74 1.45 5.76
CA GLN A 20 -1.67 0.58 6.95
C GLN A 20 -1.60 -0.90 6.55
N ILE A 21 -2.40 -1.32 5.57
CA ILE A 21 -2.37 -2.70 5.05
C ILE A 21 -0.99 -3.05 4.48
N LEU A 22 -0.45 -2.17 3.63
CA LEU A 22 0.86 -2.37 3.00
C LEU A 22 1.98 -2.35 4.04
N GLU A 23 1.94 -1.42 5.01
CA GLU A 23 2.91 -1.34 6.10
C GLU A 23 2.88 -2.61 6.95
N GLU A 24 1.70 -3.14 7.28
CA GLU A 24 1.55 -4.38 8.03
C GLU A 24 2.13 -5.58 7.26
N LYS A 25 1.96 -5.64 5.94
CA LYS A 25 2.59 -6.66 5.07
C LYS A 25 4.11 -6.58 5.02
N ILE A 26 4.67 -5.38 5.14
CA ILE A 26 6.13 -5.22 5.26
C ILE A 26 6.58 -5.68 6.65
N LYS A 27 5.88 -5.25 7.71
CA LYS A 27 6.21 -5.57 9.10
C LYS A 27 6.06 -7.05 9.45
N ASN A 28 5.06 -7.72 8.90
CA ASN A 28 4.83 -9.14 9.13
C ASN A 28 5.76 -10.04 8.29
N GLY A 29 6.60 -9.47 7.43
CA GLY A 29 7.57 -10.18 6.60
C GLY A 29 6.98 -10.81 5.34
N THR A 30 5.77 -10.41 4.91
CA THR A 30 5.22 -10.81 3.59
C THR A 30 6.12 -10.34 2.46
N TRP A 31 6.66 -9.13 2.59
CA TRP A 31 7.68 -8.59 1.68
C TRP A 31 8.96 -8.34 2.45
N LYS A 32 10.05 -8.96 2.01
CA LYS A 32 11.38 -8.76 2.58
C LYS A 32 12.06 -7.56 1.94
N PRO A 33 13.05 -6.95 2.61
CA PRO A 33 13.87 -5.91 2.00
C PRO A 33 14.50 -6.41 0.68
N GLY A 34 14.24 -5.69 -0.41
CA GLY A 34 14.67 -6.06 -1.76
C GLY A 34 13.64 -6.83 -2.58
N ASP A 35 12.55 -7.30 -1.97
CA ASP A 35 11.43 -7.88 -2.73
C ASP A 35 10.70 -6.79 -3.51
N THR A 36 10.23 -7.16 -4.69
CA THR A 36 9.38 -6.29 -5.49
C THR A 36 7.94 -6.40 -4.99
N ILE A 37 7.36 -5.27 -4.60
CA ILE A 37 5.93 -5.21 -4.27
C ILE A 37 5.07 -5.20 -5.55
N PRO A 38 3.77 -5.54 -5.47
CA PRO A 38 2.86 -5.37 -6.59
C PRO A 38 2.86 -3.93 -7.12
N THR A 39 2.66 -3.78 -8.42
CA THR A 39 2.63 -2.49 -9.10
C THR A 39 1.43 -1.64 -8.67
N GLU A 40 1.49 -0.32 -8.93
CA GLU A 40 0.35 0.58 -8.68
C GLU A 40 -0.95 0.05 -9.30
N LEU A 41 -0.86 -0.57 -10.48
CA LEU A 41 -2.00 -1.07 -11.24
C LEU A 41 -2.58 -2.34 -10.61
N GLU A 42 -1.74 -3.27 -10.16
CA GLU A 42 -2.18 -4.48 -9.47
C GLU A 42 -2.82 -4.14 -8.12
N ILE A 43 -2.23 -3.22 -7.35
CA ILE A 43 -2.80 -2.76 -6.07
C ILE A 43 -4.16 -2.07 -6.31
N MET A 44 -4.25 -1.26 -7.37
CA MET A 44 -5.50 -0.60 -7.75
C MET A 44 -6.61 -1.63 -8.04
N GLN A 45 -6.29 -2.68 -8.80
CA GLN A 45 -7.23 -3.76 -9.14
C GLN A 45 -7.58 -4.61 -7.93
N GLN A 46 -6.61 -4.94 -7.08
CA GLN A 46 -6.78 -5.79 -5.91
C GLN A 46 -7.70 -5.16 -4.86
N TYR A 47 -7.55 -3.86 -4.60
CA TYR A 47 -8.32 -3.16 -3.56
C TYR A 47 -9.46 -2.28 -4.11
N GLY A 48 -9.62 -2.17 -5.44
CA GLY A 48 -10.72 -1.43 -6.06
C GLY A 48 -10.75 0.07 -5.70
N ILE A 49 -9.57 0.70 -5.60
CA ILE A 49 -9.40 2.13 -5.31
C ILE A 49 -8.77 2.86 -6.49
N SER A 50 -8.77 4.20 -6.48
CA SER A 50 -8.21 4.98 -7.59
C SER A 50 -6.68 4.93 -7.63
N ARG A 51 -6.08 5.04 -8.84
CA ARG A 51 -4.63 5.13 -9.00
C ARG A 51 -4.01 6.28 -8.20
N ALA A 52 -4.70 7.42 -8.10
CA ALA A 52 -4.23 8.56 -7.31
C ALA A 52 -4.10 8.20 -5.82
N THR A 53 -5.09 7.47 -5.28
CA THR A 53 -5.09 6.95 -3.91
C THR A 53 -3.96 5.95 -3.67
N VAL A 54 -3.76 5.00 -4.60
CA VAL A 54 -2.66 4.02 -4.52
C VAL A 54 -1.31 4.73 -4.51
N ARG A 55 -1.11 5.64 -5.48
CA ARG A 55 0.12 6.41 -5.60
C ARG A 55 0.42 7.21 -4.34
N GLN A 56 -0.61 7.80 -3.71
CA GLN A 56 -0.45 8.53 -2.45
C GLN A 56 0.02 7.61 -1.33
N ALA A 57 -0.61 6.43 -1.15
CA ALA A 57 -0.19 5.45 -0.14
C ALA A 57 1.26 4.98 -0.34
N ILE A 58 1.63 4.63 -1.58
CA ILE A 58 3.01 4.23 -1.92
C ILE A 58 4.00 5.36 -1.67
N LEU A 59 3.69 6.59 -2.08
CA LEU A 59 4.54 7.76 -1.82
C LEU A 59 4.77 7.97 -0.33
N THR A 60 3.74 7.82 0.49
CA THR A 60 3.87 7.94 1.93
C THR A 60 4.75 6.83 2.51
N LEU A 61 4.61 5.57 2.05
CA LEU A 61 5.51 4.48 2.45
C LEU A 61 6.97 4.72 2.02
N VAL A 62 7.16 5.31 0.83
CA VAL A 62 8.50 5.72 0.36
C VAL A 62 9.07 6.82 1.26
N ASN A 63 8.27 7.83 1.61
CA ASN A 63 8.69 8.90 2.53
C ASN A 63 8.98 8.40 3.95
N MET A 64 8.29 7.35 4.39
CA MET A 64 8.53 6.67 5.67
C MET A 64 9.76 5.74 5.64
N GLY A 65 10.37 5.52 4.46
CA GLY A 65 11.54 4.64 4.29
C GLY A 65 11.22 3.15 4.17
N TYR A 66 9.94 2.76 4.08
CA TYR A 66 9.53 1.37 3.89
C TYR A 66 9.71 0.87 2.46
N LEU A 67 9.58 1.76 1.48
CA LEU A 67 9.69 1.44 0.06
C LEU A 67 10.71 2.35 -0.62
N ARG A 68 11.30 1.86 -1.71
CA ARG A 68 12.09 2.68 -2.62
C ARG A 68 11.55 2.52 -4.03
N ARG A 69 11.48 3.62 -4.77
CA ARG A 69 11.22 3.57 -6.21
C ARG A 69 12.51 3.21 -6.92
N GLU A 70 12.51 2.04 -7.54
CA GLU A 70 13.55 1.64 -8.48
C GLU A 70 12.99 1.81 -9.89
N LYS A 71 13.70 2.56 -10.74
CA LYS A 71 13.44 2.56 -12.17
C LYS A 71 14.23 1.36 -12.72
N SER A 72 13.53 0.27 -13.01
CA SER A 72 14.09 -0.78 -13.85
C SER A 72 14.16 -0.33 -15.30
#